data_AF-A0A4Y2M983-F1
#
_entry.id   AF-A0A4Y2M983-F1
#
_cell.length_a   1.000
_cell.length_b   1.000
_cell.length_c   1.000
_cell.angle_alpha   90.00
_cell.angle_beta   90.00
_cell.angle_gamma   90.00
#
_symmetry.space_group_name_H-M   'P 1'
#
loop_
_entity.id
_entity.type
_entity.pdbx_description
1 polymer ?
#
loop_
_entity_poly.entity_id
_entity_poly.type
_entity_poly.pdbx_seq_one_letter_code
_entity_poly.pdbx_strand_id
1 'polypeptide(L)'
;MLVACSISSAHLCTCLRINLTNDIIEPVISLKAYFEVPENILLAMLTDERCHIRTLAARRIIKAREIGPDGNCVRIFVIPAVTFGAADYADLIDWQTCYITSPPVLMKF
;
A
#
# COMPACT_ATOMS: atom_id res chain seq x y z
N MET A 1 -35.90 -16.55 -26.23
CA MET A 1 -36.29 -16.19 -24.85
C MET A 1 -35.14 -15.36 -24.28
N LEU A 2 -35.10 -14.03 -24.43
CA LEU A 2 -35.97 -12.98 -23.85
C LEU A 2 -35.76 -12.91 -22.31
N VAL A 3 -35.49 -11.78 -21.64
CA VAL A 3 -35.56 -10.30 -21.91
C VAL A 3 -34.43 -9.60 -21.12
N ALA A 4 -33.70 -8.53 -21.51
CA ALA A 4 -33.49 -7.83 -22.80
C ALA A 4 -31.95 -7.55 -22.98
N CYS A 5 -31.32 -6.36 -23.11
CA CYS A 5 -31.72 -4.93 -23.22
C CYS A 5 -30.62 -4.09 -23.93
N SER A 6 -30.97 -2.91 -24.45
CA SER A 6 -30.12 -2.08 -25.33
C SER A 6 -29.24 -1.05 -24.59
N ILE A 7 -28.03 -1.42 -24.18
CA ILE A 7 -27.05 -0.46 -23.63
C ILE A 7 -26.27 0.20 -24.79
N SER A 8 -26.28 1.54 -24.83
CA SER A 8 -25.63 2.32 -25.89
C SER A 8 -24.14 1.99 -26.03
N SER A 9 -23.64 1.99 -27.28
CA SER A 9 -22.21 1.79 -27.62
C SER A 9 -21.28 2.71 -26.81
N ALA A 10 -21.72 3.93 -26.49
CA ALA A 10 -21.00 4.85 -25.62
C ALA A 10 -20.75 4.26 -24.22
N HIS A 11 -21.74 3.63 -23.59
CA HIS A 11 -21.60 3.05 -22.25
C HIS A 11 -20.67 1.83 -22.25
N LEU A 12 -20.76 0.97 -23.27
CA LEU A 12 -19.85 -0.18 -23.37
C LEU A 12 -18.39 0.30 -23.55
N CYS A 13 -18.20 1.36 -24.33
CA CYS A 13 -16.90 2.02 -24.51
C CYS A 13 -16.38 2.62 -23.19
N THR A 14 -17.21 3.30 -22.39
CA THR A 14 -16.80 3.81 -21.07
C THR A 14 -16.44 2.68 -20.10
N CYS A 15 -17.24 1.61 -20.04
CA CYS A 15 -16.95 0.47 -19.17
C CYS A 15 -15.64 -0.23 -19.55
N LEU A 16 -15.41 -0.53 -20.83
CA LEU A 16 -14.14 -1.12 -21.30
C LEU A 16 -12.95 -0.19 -21.02
N ARG A 17 -13.13 1.12 -21.16
CA ARG A 17 -12.06 2.12 -21.00
C ARG A 17 -11.70 2.44 -19.54
N ILE A 18 -12.64 2.29 -18.59
CA ILE A 18 -12.37 2.45 -17.15
C ILE A 18 -11.68 1.21 -16.58
N ASN A 19 -12.17 0.00 -16.88
CA ASN A 19 -11.53 -1.23 -16.39
C ASN A 19 -10.09 -1.33 -16.92
N LEU A 20 -9.87 -1.11 -18.22
CA LEU A 20 -8.53 -1.16 -18.81
C LEU A 20 -7.55 -0.12 -18.24
N THR A 21 -8.02 1.02 -17.72
CA THR A 21 -7.14 1.94 -16.98
C THR A 21 -6.80 1.41 -15.58
N ASN A 22 -7.77 0.89 -14.83
CA ASN A 22 -7.55 0.39 -13.47
C ASN A 22 -6.69 -0.89 -13.48
N ASP A 23 -7.02 -1.86 -14.33
CA ASP A 23 -6.31 -3.14 -14.49
C ASP A 23 -4.82 -2.99 -14.86
N ILE A 24 -4.41 -1.82 -15.37
CA ILE A 24 -3.02 -1.50 -15.73
C ILE A 24 -2.39 -0.53 -14.71
N ILE A 25 -3.12 0.48 -14.24
CA ILE A 25 -2.60 1.50 -13.32
C ILE A 25 -2.47 0.96 -11.90
N GLU A 26 -3.43 0.17 -11.40
CA GLU A 26 -3.38 -0.36 -10.03
C GLU A 26 -2.17 -1.30 -9.80
N PRO A 27 -1.83 -2.24 -10.71
CA PRO A 27 -0.58 -3.01 -10.60
C PRO A 27 0.69 -2.16 -10.74
N VAL A 28 0.71 -1.18 -11.64
CA VAL A 28 1.89 -0.30 -11.85
C VAL A 28 2.13 0.62 -10.65
N ILE A 29 1.07 1.13 -10.01
CA ILE A 29 1.17 1.87 -8.75
C ILE A 29 1.64 0.92 -7.65
N SER A 30 1.01 -0.25 -7.47
CA SER A 30 1.38 -1.20 -6.40
C SER A 30 2.83 -1.68 -6.49
N LEU A 31 3.33 -1.93 -7.71
CA LEU A 31 4.73 -2.32 -7.95
C LEU A 31 5.73 -1.22 -7.58
N LYS A 32 5.43 0.04 -7.92
CA LYS A 32 6.24 1.19 -7.51
C LYS A 32 6.11 1.48 -6.01
N ALA A 33 4.93 1.27 -5.45
CA ALA A 33 4.62 1.58 -4.07
C ALA A 33 5.52 0.81 -3.08
N TYR A 34 5.93 -0.42 -3.38
CA TYR A 34 6.78 -1.20 -2.46
C TYR A 34 8.02 -0.43 -1.95
N PHE A 35 8.75 0.25 -2.84
CA PHE A 35 10.07 0.78 -2.49
C PHE A 35 10.02 2.12 -1.74
N GLU A 36 8.90 2.84 -1.81
CA GLU A 36 8.74 4.16 -1.19
C GLU A 36 7.66 4.16 -0.10
N VAL A 37 6.56 3.43 -0.28
CA VAL A 37 5.31 3.71 0.43
C VAL A 37 5.24 3.12 1.86
N PRO A 38 5.68 1.87 2.16
CA PRO A 38 5.66 1.37 3.53
C PRO A 38 6.56 2.17 4.48
N GLU A 39 7.78 2.46 4.05
CA GLU A 39 8.77 3.13 4.90
C GLU A 39 8.53 4.66 4.95
N ASN A 40 8.15 5.31 3.85
CA ASN A 40 7.82 6.73 3.89
C ASN A 40 6.47 7.00 4.56
N ILE A 41 5.47 6.11 4.49
CA ILE A 41 4.25 6.26 5.31
C ILE A 41 4.60 6.13 6.79
N LEU A 42 5.44 5.17 7.20
CA LEU A 42 5.85 5.08 8.60
C LEU A 42 6.61 6.33 9.09
N LEU A 43 7.45 6.94 8.24
CA LEU A 43 8.11 8.21 8.55
C LEU A 43 7.11 9.39 8.61
N ALA A 44 6.18 9.49 7.65
CA ALA A 44 5.14 10.52 7.65
C ALA A 44 4.21 10.40 8.86
N MET A 45 3.79 9.18 9.20
CA MET A 45 2.98 8.88 10.39
C MET A 45 3.70 9.22 11.70
N LEU A 46 5.04 9.13 11.77
CA LEU A 46 5.80 9.59 12.94
C LEU A 46 5.77 11.12 13.09
N THR A 47 5.64 11.86 11.99
CA THR A 47 5.54 13.33 11.96
C THR A 47 4.10 13.87 11.94
N ASP A 48 3.08 13.02 11.86
CA ASP A 48 1.66 13.42 11.87
C ASP A 48 1.29 14.09 13.20
N GLU A 49 0.51 15.16 13.17
CA GLU A 49 0.06 15.88 14.38
C GLU A 49 -0.83 15.02 15.30
N ARG A 50 -1.49 13.99 14.74
CA ARG A 50 -2.42 13.11 15.46
C ARG A 50 -1.65 12.07 16.27
N CYS A 51 -1.68 12.21 17.59
CA CYS A 51 -0.99 11.33 18.54
C CYS A 51 -1.25 9.82 18.32
N HIS A 52 -2.47 9.43 17.91
CA HIS A 52 -2.79 8.03 17.64
C HIS A 52 -2.06 7.47 16.41
N ILE A 53 -1.84 8.29 15.37
CA ILE A 53 -1.09 7.93 14.15
C ILE A 53 0.40 7.75 14.50
N ARG A 54 1.01 8.69 15.21
CA ARG A 54 2.41 8.56 15.70
C ARG A 54 2.60 7.31 16.56
N THR A 55 1.66 7.04 17.46
CA THR A 55 1.68 5.84 18.33
C THR A 55 1.59 4.55 17.53
N LEU A 56 0.77 4.52 16.48
CA LEU A 56 0.61 3.37 15.59
C LEU A 56 1.88 3.11 14.76
N ALA A 57 2.53 4.16 14.23
CA ALA A 57 3.81 4.03 13.54
C ALA A 57 4.94 3.53 14.43
N ALA A 58 5.08 4.09 15.63
CA ALA A 58 6.08 3.64 16.61
C ALA A 58 5.92 2.14 16.94
N ARG A 59 4.68 1.67 17.15
CA ARG A 59 4.37 0.25 17.37
C ARG A 59 4.72 -0.62 16.16
N ARG A 60 4.38 -0.19 14.93
CA ARG A 60 4.72 -0.88 13.68
C ARG A 60 6.25 -1.01 13.51
N ILE A 61 7.01 0.05 13.80
CA ILE A 61 8.48 0.06 13.69
C ILE A 61 9.15 -0.82 14.76
N ILE A 62 8.65 -0.84 16.00
CA ILE A 62 9.15 -1.74 17.05
C ILE A 62 8.96 -3.20 16.61
N LYS A 63 7.74 -3.59 16.19
CA LYS A 63 7.45 -4.94 15.70
C LYS A 63 8.29 -5.32 14.47
N ALA A 64 8.53 -4.38 13.55
CA ALA A 64 9.39 -4.58 12.38
C ALA A 64 10.88 -4.79 12.72
N ARG A 65 11.34 -4.31 13.90
CA ARG A 65 12.67 -4.60 14.43
C ARG A 65 12.73 -5.95 15.14
N GLU A 66 11.69 -6.32 15.89
CA GLU A 66 11.58 -7.63 16.56
C GLU A 66 11.56 -8.82 15.58
N ILE A 67 11.06 -8.61 14.36
CA ILE A 67 11.00 -9.63 13.30
C ILE A 67 12.32 -9.69 12.49
N GLY A 68 13.16 -8.66 12.54
CA GLY A 68 14.42 -8.57 11.78
C GLY A 68 15.54 -9.41 12.38
N PRO A 69 16.02 -10.50 11.72
CA PRO A 69 17.06 -11.36 12.29
C PRO A 69 18.47 -10.76 12.17
N ASP A 70 19.44 -11.41 12.83
CA ASP A 70 20.78 -10.89 13.13
C ASP A 70 21.60 -10.40 11.91
N GLY A 71 21.50 -9.09 11.64
CA GLY A 71 22.44 -8.28 10.85
C GLY A 71 22.56 -8.56 9.34
N ASN A 72 22.16 -9.74 8.86
CA ASN A 72 22.53 -10.24 7.53
C ASN A 72 21.33 -10.59 6.63
N CYS A 73 20.13 -10.15 7.00
CA CYS A 73 18.89 -10.50 6.29
C CYS A 73 18.58 -9.55 5.13
N VAL A 74 18.72 -10.05 3.91
CA VAL A 74 18.32 -9.38 2.68
C VAL A 74 16.82 -9.07 2.70
N ARG A 75 16.44 -7.82 2.42
CA ARG A 75 15.04 -7.39 2.30
C ARG A 75 14.41 -8.06 1.07
N ILE A 76 13.38 -8.88 1.29
CA ILE A 76 12.64 -9.56 0.21
C ILE A 76 11.62 -8.60 -0.38
N PHE A 77 11.66 -8.41 -1.71
CA PHE A 77 10.68 -7.62 -2.45
C PHE A 77 9.33 -8.33 -2.46
N VAL A 78 8.32 -7.75 -1.80
CA VAL A 78 6.95 -8.31 -1.71
C VAL A 78 5.97 -7.16 -1.95
N ILE A 79 5.31 -7.15 -3.11
CA ILE A 79 4.36 -6.11 -3.50
C ILE A 79 3.27 -5.98 -2.41
N PRO A 80 3.08 -4.80 -1.79
CA PRO A 80 2.08 -4.62 -0.75
C PRO A 80 0.68 -4.56 -1.39
N ALA A 81 -0.33 -5.08 -0.69
CA ALA A 81 -1.71 -4.79 -1.05
C ALA A 81 -2.01 -3.31 -0.74
N VAL A 82 -2.27 -2.52 -1.78
CA VAL A 82 -2.58 -1.09 -1.68
C VAL A 82 -4.09 -0.91 -1.69
N THR A 83 -4.62 -0.24 -0.67
CA THR A 83 -6.05 -0.01 -0.48
C THR A 83 -6.48 1.27 -1.19
N PHE A 84 -6.75 1.20 -2.50
CA PHE A 84 -7.16 2.36 -3.32
C PHE A 84 -8.42 3.10 -2.84
N GLY A 85 -9.24 2.47 -1.98
CA GLY A 85 -10.39 3.09 -1.31
C GLY A 85 -10.12 3.63 0.10
N ALA A 86 -8.85 3.74 0.53
CA ALA A 86 -8.51 4.23 1.87
C ALA A 86 -8.91 5.70 2.08
N ALA A 87 -9.51 6.00 3.24
CA ALA A 87 -9.89 7.36 3.63
C ALA A 87 -8.73 8.17 4.26
N ASP A 88 -7.68 7.49 4.73
CA ASP A 88 -6.48 8.09 5.29
C ASP A 88 -5.23 7.38 4.72
N TYR A 89 -4.14 8.11 4.56
CA TYR A 89 -2.87 7.55 4.07
C TYR A 89 -2.30 6.48 5.04
N ALA A 90 -2.62 6.56 6.34
CA ALA A 90 -2.22 5.56 7.34
C ALA A 90 -2.83 4.16 7.08
N ASP A 91 -3.89 4.07 6.25
CA ASP A 91 -4.63 2.86 5.88
C ASP A 91 -4.51 2.54 4.37
N LEU A 92 -3.61 3.23 3.64
CA LEU A 92 -3.34 3.02 2.20
C LEU A 92 -2.61 1.69 1.91
N ILE A 93 -2.03 1.06 2.93
CA ILE A 93 -1.42 -0.28 2.88
C ILE A 93 -2.24 -1.21 3.77
N ASP A 94 -2.47 -2.45 3.33
CA ASP A 94 -2.84 -3.51 4.27
C ASP A 94 -1.62 -3.97 5.08
N TRP A 95 -1.55 -3.51 6.34
CA TRP A 95 -0.50 -3.82 7.30
C TRP A 95 -0.59 -5.24 7.89
N GLN A 96 -1.55 -6.07 7.46
CA GLN A 96 -1.60 -7.49 7.80
C GLN A 96 -0.86 -8.36 6.76
N THR A 97 -0.97 -8.03 5.47
CA THR A 97 -0.27 -8.72 4.38
C THR A 97 1.10 -8.10 4.02
N CYS A 98 1.31 -6.81 4.29
CA CYS A 98 2.60 -6.16 4.07
C CYS A 98 3.65 -6.57 5.11
N TYR A 99 4.76 -7.16 4.67
CA TYR A 99 5.93 -7.44 5.51
C TYR A 99 6.71 -6.13 5.76
N ILE A 100 6.55 -5.56 6.95
CA ILE A 100 7.18 -4.30 7.34
C ILE A 100 8.65 -4.53 7.73
N THR A 101 9.58 -3.80 7.10
CA THR A 101 10.95 -3.63 7.62
C THR A 101 11.11 -2.30 8.33
N SER A 102 12.03 -2.20 9.30
CA SER A 102 12.39 -0.93 9.92
C SER A 102 13.04 -0.01 8.88
N PRO A 103 12.59 1.25 8.71
CA PRO A 103 13.19 2.21 7.78
C PRO A 103 14.72 2.32 7.95
N PRO A 104 15.53 2.45 6.87
CA PRO A 104 16.98 2.50 6.94
C PRO A 104 17.51 3.65 7.82
N VAL A 105 16.83 4.80 7.78
CA VAL A 105 17.09 5.97 8.65
C VAL A 105 16.98 5.64 10.14
N LEU A 106 16.26 4.57 10.48
CA LEU A 106 16.03 4.07 11.84
C LEU A 106 16.78 2.76 12.13
N MET A 107 17.63 2.28 11.22
CA MET A 107 18.56 1.19 11.49
C MET A 107 19.88 1.74 12.05
N LYS A 108 20.59 0.94 12.84
CA LYS A 108 22.00 1.20 13.15
C LYS A 108 22.86 0.49 12.11
N PHE A 109 23.85 1.21 11.60
CA PHE A 109 25.00 0.65 10.89
C PHE A 109 26.08 0.22 11.90
#